data_AF-A0A6A1QGZ0-F1
#
_entry.id   AF-A0A6A1QGZ0-F1
#
_cell.length_a   1.000
_cell.length_b   1.000
_cell.length_c   1.000
_cell.angle_alpha   90.00
_cell.angle_beta   90.00
_cell.angle_gamma   90.00
#
_symmetry.space_group_name_H-M   'P 1'
#
loop_
_entity.id
_entity.type
_entity.pdbx_description
1 polymer ?
#
loop_
_entity_poly.entity_id
_entity_poly.type
_entity_poly.pdbx_seq_one_letter_code
_entity_poly.pdbx_strand_id
1 'polypeptide(L)'
;VVFHKMSPNETLFLESTNKIYKDDISNSSFVNFQIWDFPGQMDFFDPTFDYEMIFRGTGALIYVIDAQDDYMEALTRLHITVSKAYKVNPDMNFEVFIHKVDGLSDDHKIETQRDIHQRANDDLADAGLEKLHLSFYLTSIYDHSIFEAFSKVVQKLIPQLPTLENLLNIFISNSGIEKAFLFDVVSKIYIATDSSPVDMQSYELCCDMIDVVIDVSCIYGLKEDGSGSAYDKESMAIIKLNNTTVLYLKEVTKFLALVCILREESFERKGLIDYNFHCFRKAIHEVFEVGVTSHRSCGHQTSAPSLKALTHNGTPRNAI
;
A
#
# COMPACT_ATOMS: atom_id res chain seq x y z
N VAL A 1 -1.53 -13.16 5.92
CA VAL A 1 -0.18 -12.73 6.37
C VAL A 1 -0.10 -11.22 6.53
N VAL A 2 -0.25 -10.43 5.45
CA VAL A 2 0.02 -8.97 5.48
C VAL A 2 -0.93 -8.19 6.39
N PHE A 3 -2.25 -8.33 6.22
CA PHE A 3 -3.22 -7.46 6.92
C PHE A 3 -3.77 -8.03 8.23
N HIS A 4 -3.91 -9.35 8.30
CA HIS A 4 -4.38 -10.04 9.51
C HIS A 4 -3.25 -10.45 10.48
N LYS A 5 -1.98 -10.12 10.18
CA LYS A 5 -0.79 -10.56 10.94
C LYS A 5 -0.75 -12.07 11.26
N MET A 6 -1.38 -12.90 10.41
CA MET A 6 -1.30 -14.37 10.56
C MET A 6 0.12 -14.85 10.27
N SER A 7 0.59 -15.82 11.06
CA SER A 7 1.87 -16.48 10.84
C SER A 7 1.87 -17.19 9.48
N PRO A 8 2.98 -17.16 8.71
CA PRO A 8 3.10 -17.90 7.46
C PRO A 8 2.79 -19.39 7.63
N ASN A 9 3.15 -20.00 8.76
CA ASN A 9 2.88 -21.42 9.04
C ASN A 9 1.40 -21.72 9.26
N GLU A 10 0.62 -20.74 9.73
CA GLU A 10 -0.82 -20.88 9.94
C GLU A 10 -1.60 -20.80 8.62
N THR A 11 -0.99 -20.22 7.58
CA THR A 11 -1.65 -20.10 6.27
C THR A 11 -1.83 -21.42 5.54
N LEU A 12 -1.04 -22.45 5.88
CA LEU A 12 -1.20 -23.81 5.35
C LEU A 12 -2.55 -24.44 5.71
N PHE A 13 -3.21 -23.92 6.74
CA PHE A 13 -4.52 -24.39 7.20
C PHE A 13 -5.69 -23.56 6.66
N LEU A 14 -5.43 -22.57 5.79
CA LEU A 14 -6.51 -21.80 5.17
C LEU A 14 -7.25 -22.65 4.15
N GLU A 15 -8.58 -22.64 4.25
CA GLU A 15 -9.45 -23.25 3.25
C GLU A 15 -9.42 -22.43 1.95
N SER A 16 -9.55 -23.12 0.80
CA SER A 16 -9.61 -22.46 -0.50
C SER A 16 -10.76 -21.44 -0.56
N THR A 17 -10.44 -20.21 -0.96
CA THR A 17 -11.43 -19.14 -1.10
C THR A 17 -12.47 -19.52 -2.16
N ASN A 18 -13.72 -19.74 -1.74
CA ASN A 18 -14.84 -20.12 -2.64
C ASN A 18 -15.74 -18.94 -3.03
N LYS A 19 -15.53 -17.76 -2.41
CA LYS A 19 -16.31 -16.54 -2.62
C LYS A 19 -15.39 -15.33 -2.61
N ILE A 20 -15.75 -14.30 -3.36
CA ILE A 20 -15.02 -13.03 -3.33
C ILE A 20 -15.01 -12.49 -1.90
N TYR A 21 -13.83 -12.38 -1.32
CA TYR A 21 -13.65 -11.78 0.00
C TYR A 21 -13.32 -10.31 -0.19
N LYS A 22 -14.16 -9.44 0.37
CA LYS A 22 -13.90 -8.01 0.42
C LYS A 22 -13.34 -7.71 1.79
N ASP A 23 -12.05 -7.38 1.83
CA ASP A 23 -11.44 -6.88 3.04
C ASP A 23 -11.41 -5.35 2.98
N ASP A 24 -12.22 -4.73 3.84
CA ASP A 24 -12.24 -3.28 3.98
C ASP A 24 -11.20 -2.88 5.03
N ILE A 25 -10.03 -2.47 4.57
CA ILE A 25 -9.02 -1.86 5.43
C ILE A 25 -9.38 -0.37 5.57
N SER A 26 -10.54 -0.11 6.18
CA SER A 26 -11.04 1.25 6.42
C SER A 26 -10.68 1.76 7.82
N ASN A 27 -9.67 1.19 8.46
CA ASN A 27 -9.24 1.58 9.81
C ASN A 27 -8.20 2.72 9.83
N SER A 28 -7.78 3.25 8.68
CA SER A 28 -6.87 4.40 8.60
C SER A 28 -7.35 5.44 7.59
N SER A 29 -7.24 6.73 7.93
CA SER A 29 -7.63 7.85 7.06
C SER A 29 -6.74 8.02 5.83
N PHE A 30 -5.68 7.24 5.72
CA PHE A 30 -4.63 7.41 4.72
C PHE A 30 -4.73 6.39 3.58
N VAL A 31 -5.22 5.19 3.90
CA VAL A 31 -5.25 4.05 2.99
C VAL A 31 -6.61 3.37 3.06
N ASN A 32 -7.59 3.90 2.34
CA ASN A 32 -8.85 3.20 2.12
C ASN A 32 -8.66 2.24 0.95
N PHE A 33 -7.98 1.13 1.18
CA PHE A 33 -7.98 0.02 0.23
C PHE A 33 -9.08 -0.96 0.60
N GLN A 34 -9.94 -1.21 -0.37
CA GLN A 34 -10.74 -2.41 -0.37
C GLN A 34 -9.97 -3.46 -1.16
N ILE A 35 -9.57 -4.52 -0.50
CA ILE A 35 -8.91 -5.64 -1.16
C ILE A 35 -10.00 -6.61 -1.60
N TRP A 36 -10.01 -6.89 -2.89
CA TRP A 36 -10.92 -7.86 -3.49
C TRP A 36 -10.12 -9.11 -3.78
N ASP A 37 -10.33 -10.16 -2.98
CA ASP A 37 -9.75 -11.47 -3.23
C ASP A 37 -10.66 -12.24 -4.21
N PHE A 38 -10.10 -12.67 -5.33
CA PHE A 38 -10.83 -13.39 -6.37
C PHE A 38 -10.43 -14.87 -6.36
N PRO A 39 -11.39 -15.81 -6.35
CA PRO A 39 -11.08 -17.23 -6.39
C PRO A 39 -10.47 -17.63 -7.75
N GLY A 40 -9.43 -18.45 -7.75
CA GLY A 40 -8.65 -18.83 -8.96
C GLY A 40 -9.43 -19.63 -10.03
N GLN A 41 -10.66 -20.04 -9.74
CA GLN A 41 -11.55 -20.77 -10.65
C GLN A 41 -12.66 -19.90 -11.25
N MET A 42 -12.75 -18.60 -10.91
CA MET A 42 -13.82 -17.77 -11.45
C MET A 42 -13.60 -17.48 -12.93
N ASP A 43 -14.60 -17.88 -13.71
CA ASP A 43 -14.70 -17.58 -15.12
C ASP A 43 -15.04 -16.08 -15.25
N PHE A 44 -14.11 -15.26 -15.76
CA PHE A 44 -14.33 -13.83 -16.04
C PHE A 44 -15.37 -13.57 -17.16
N PHE A 45 -16.22 -14.57 -17.43
CA PHE A 45 -17.25 -14.60 -18.46
C PHE A 45 -18.66 -14.69 -17.88
N ASP A 46 -18.83 -14.79 -16.56
CA ASP A 46 -20.16 -14.77 -15.96
C ASP A 46 -20.72 -13.32 -15.94
N PRO A 47 -21.78 -13.01 -16.71
CA PRO A 47 -22.37 -11.69 -16.81
C PRO A 47 -23.12 -11.24 -15.54
N THR A 48 -23.15 -12.07 -14.50
CA THR A 48 -23.74 -11.74 -13.20
C THR A 48 -22.87 -10.80 -12.36
N PHE A 49 -21.59 -10.62 -12.73
CA PHE A 49 -20.67 -9.69 -12.09
C PHE A 49 -20.39 -8.48 -12.98
N ASP A 50 -20.67 -7.27 -12.49
CA ASP A 50 -20.29 -6.02 -13.14
C ASP A 50 -18.78 -5.75 -12.96
N TYR A 51 -17.95 -6.58 -13.60
CA TYR A 51 -16.49 -6.44 -13.59
C TYR A 51 -16.05 -5.07 -14.13
N GLU A 52 -16.79 -4.47 -15.06
CA GLU A 52 -16.49 -3.13 -15.56
C GLU A 52 -16.63 -2.05 -14.48
N MET A 53 -17.63 -2.16 -13.59
CA MET A 53 -17.81 -1.18 -12.51
C MET A 53 -16.71 -1.32 -11.45
N ILE A 54 -16.30 -2.55 -11.16
CA ILE A 54 -15.21 -2.84 -10.22
C ILE A 54 -13.89 -2.30 -10.79
N PHE A 55 -13.55 -2.62 -12.05
CA PHE A 55 -12.31 -2.18 -12.67
C PHE A 55 -12.22 -0.66 -12.86
N ARG A 56 -13.36 0.04 -12.98
CA ARG A 56 -13.39 1.52 -12.95
C ARG A 56 -13.08 2.10 -11.57
N GLY A 57 -13.42 1.38 -10.50
CA GLY A 57 -13.20 1.82 -9.12
C GLY A 57 -11.81 1.45 -8.57
N THR A 58 -11.08 0.54 -9.23
CA THR A 58 -9.76 0.08 -8.79
C THR A 58 -8.63 0.89 -9.42
N GLY A 59 -7.65 1.28 -8.61
CA GLY A 59 -6.46 2.00 -9.07
C GLY A 59 -5.27 1.10 -9.45
N ALA A 60 -5.19 -0.11 -8.89
CA ALA A 60 -4.17 -1.09 -9.23
C ALA A 60 -4.76 -2.50 -9.25
N LEU A 61 -4.24 -3.33 -10.15
CA LEU A 61 -4.53 -4.75 -10.24
C LEU A 61 -3.25 -5.52 -9.93
N ILE A 62 -3.32 -6.39 -8.92
CA ILE A 62 -2.24 -7.31 -8.57
C ILE A 62 -2.63 -8.70 -9.07
N TYR A 63 -1.83 -9.26 -9.97
CA TYR A 63 -1.99 -10.63 -10.45
C TYR A 63 -0.90 -11.52 -9.86
N VAL A 64 -1.30 -12.65 -9.27
CA VAL A 64 -0.38 -13.56 -8.59
C VAL A 64 -0.14 -14.78 -9.48
N ILE A 65 1.13 -15.03 -9.81
CA ILE A 65 1.61 -16.19 -10.56
C ILE A 65 2.37 -17.08 -9.61
N ASP A 66 2.00 -18.36 -9.50
CA ASP A 66 2.80 -19.33 -8.75
C ASP A 66 4.05 -19.70 -9.56
N ALA A 67 5.24 -19.50 -8.98
CA ALA A 67 6.52 -19.79 -9.64
C ALA A 67 6.90 -21.28 -9.58
N GLN A 68 6.25 -22.07 -8.71
CA GLN A 68 6.54 -23.50 -8.56
C GLN A 68 5.67 -24.39 -9.45
N ASP A 69 4.56 -23.87 -9.95
CA ASP A 69 3.63 -24.57 -10.83
C ASP A 69 3.82 -24.13 -12.30
N ASP A 70 3.12 -24.80 -13.22
CA ASP A 70 3.12 -24.42 -14.64
C ASP A 70 2.42 -23.08 -14.85
N TYR A 71 3.22 -22.03 -15.06
CA TYR A 71 2.73 -20.66 -15.25
C TYR A 71 2.21 -20.37 -16.67
N MET A 72 2.26 -21.31 -17.62
CA MET A 72 1.80 -21.09 -19.00
C MET A 72 0.30 -20.74 -19.08
N GLU A 73 -0.54 -21.47 -18.34
CA GLU A 73 -1.97 -21.16 -18.25
C GLU A 73 -2.21 -19.82 -17.53
N ALA A 74 -1.42 -19.56 -16.47
CA ALA A 74 -1.49 -18.33 -15.71
C ALA A 74 -1.13 -17.09 -16.55
N LEU A 75 -0.14 -17.19 -17.45
CA LEU A 75 0.23 -16.12 -18.39
C LEU A 75 -0.88 -15.85 -19.41
N THR A 76 -1.48 -16.89 -19.96
CA THR A 76 -2.61 -16.75 -20.90
C THR A 76 -3.79 -16.05 -20.21
N ARG A 77 -4.11 -16.43 -18.97
CA ARG A 77 -5.15 -15.80 -18.15
C ARG A 77 -4.80 -14.36 -17.76
N LEU A 78 -3.54 -14.09 -17.43
CA LEU A 78 -3.03 -12.75 -17.17
C LEU A 78 -3.30 -11.85 -18.38
N HIS A 79 -2.92 -12.29 -19.57
CA HIS A 79 -3.13 -11.53 -20.80
C HIS A 79 -4.60 -11.18 -21.05
N ILE A 80 -5.52 -12.14 -20.88
CA ILE A 80 -6.97 -11.91 -21.02
C ILE A 80 -7.46 -10.88 -20.00
N THR A 81 -7.01 -11.01 -18.75
CA THR A 81 -7.43 -10.13 -17.64
C THR A 81 -6.92 -8.71 -17.83
N VAL A 82 -5.64 -8.55 -18.15
CA VAL A 82 -5.00 -7.26 -18.41
C VAL A 82 -5.64 -6.57 -19.62
N SER A 83 -5.87 -7.31 -20.71
CA SER A 83 -6.53 -6.78 -21.91
C SER A 83 -7.97 -6.31 -21.65
N LYS A 84 -8.74 -7.03 -20.82
CA LYS A 84 -10.09 -6.61 -20.43
C LYS A 84 -10.04 -5.38 -19.51
N ALA A 85 -9.18 -5.40 -18.51
CA ALA A 85 -9.10 -4.29 -17.55
C ALA A 85 -8.59 -3.00 -18.20
N TYR A 86 -7.61 -3.09 -19.11
CA TYR A 86 -7.10 -1.94 -19.86
C TYR A 86 -8.15 -1.28 -20.77
N LYS A 87 -9.06 -2.08 -21.34
CA LYS A 87 -10.20 -1.54 -22.11
C LYS A 87 -11.17 -0.72 -21.27
N VAL A 88 -11.29 -1.06 -19.98
CA VAL A 88 -12.20 -0.38 -19.04
C VAL A 88 -11.53 0.85 -18.43
N ASN A 89 -10.28 0.70 -17.96
CA ASN A 89 -9.52 1.75 -17.30
C ASN A 89 -8.05 1.73 -17.77
N PRO A 90 -7.63 2.65 -18.66
CA PRO A 90 -6.26 2.69 -19.17
C PRO A 90 -5.25 3.25 -18.16
N ASP A 91 -5.70 3.98 -17.12
CA ASP A 91 -4.84 4.59 -16.10
C ASP A 91 -4.55 3.67 -14.91
N MET A 92 -5.00 2.40 -14.98
CA MET A 92 -4.81 1.44 -13.91
C MET A 92 -3.37 0.91 -13.89
N ASN A 93 -2.78 0.80 -12.69
CA ASN A 93 -1.47 0.18 -12.52
C ASN A 93 -1.58 -1.35 -12.55
N PHE A 94 -0.71 -2.00 -13.33
CA PHE A 94 -0.67 -3.45 -13.45
C PHE A 94 0.59 -4.02 -12.80
N GLU A 95 0.37 -4.87 -11.81
CA GLU A 95 1.41 -5.43 -10.95
C GLU A 95 1.33 -6.94 -10.98
N VAL A 96 2.44 -7.61 -11.25
CA VAL A 96 2.53 -9.07 -11.33
C VAL A 96 3.44 -9.57 -10.22
N PHE A 97 2.88 -10.39 -9.33
CA PHE A 97 3.62 -11.02 -8.25
C PHE A 97 3.97 -12.44 -8.67
N ILE A 98 5.25 -12.69 -8.88
CA ILE A 98 5.81 -14.03 -9.03
C ILE A 98 5.97 -14.58 -7.61
N HIS A 99 5.08 -15.48 -7.22
CA HIS A 99 4.88 -15.94 -5.86
C HIS A 99 5.51 -17.31 -5.60
N LYS A 100 5.73 -17.64 -4.32
CA LYS A 100 6.37 -18.89 -3.86
C LYS A 100 7.80 -19.09 -4.38
N VAL A 101 8.58 -18.01 -4.39
CA VAL A 101 10.00 -18.04 -4.80
C VAL A 101 10.93 -18.62 -3.73
N ASP A 102 10.41 -18.99 -2.56
CA ASP A 102 11.13 -19.52 -1.40
C ASP A 102 11.83 -20.87 -1.67
N GLY A 103 11.24 -21.71 -2.52
CA GLY A 103 11.81 -23.02 -2.88
C GLY A 103 12.81 -23.00 -4.04
N LEU A 104 13.05 -21.84 -4.66
CA LEU A 104 13.87 -21.71 -5.87
C LEU A 104 15.26 -21.18 -5.53
N SER A 105 16.29 -21.64 -6.24
CA SER A 105 17.61 -21.02 -6.16
C SER A 105 17.63 -19.66 -6.87
N ASP A 106 18.57 -18.79 -6.49
CA ASP A 106 18.62 -17.42 -7.02
C ASP A 106 18.82 -17.37 -8.54
N ASP A 107 19.58 -18.31 -9.11
CA ASP A 107 19.72 -18.46 -10.56
C ASP A 107 18.38 -18.77 -11.24
N HIS A 108 17.60 -19.69 -10.66
CA HIS A 108 16.27 -20.04 -11.16
C HIS A 108 15.28 -18.88 -10.99
N LYS A 109 15.35 -18.10 -9.90
CA LYS A 109 14.50 -16.91 -9.73
C LYS A 109 14.72 -15.89 -10.85
N ILE A 110 15.99 -15.62 -11.18
CA ILE A 110 16.34 -14.67 -12.25
C ILE A 110 15.89 -15.20 -13.61
N GLU A 111 16.07 -16.50 -13.87
CA GLU A 111 15.64 -17.12 -15.13
C GLU A 111 14.11 -17.09 -15.29
N THR A 112 13.36 -17.52 -14.27
CA THR A 112 11.89 -17.50 -14.27
C THR A 112 11.35 -16.08 -14.39
N GLN A 113 11.94 -15.12 -13.69
CA GLN A 113 11.56 -13.71 -13.81
C GLN A 113 11.78 -13.20 -15.23
N ARG A 114 12.93 -13.51 -15.84
CA ARG A 114 13.24 -13.10 -17.21
C ARG A 114 12.29 -13.74 -18.21
N ASP A 115 11.99 -15.03 -18.06
CA ASP A 115 11.09 -15.76 -18.97
C ASP A 115 9.66 -15.22 -18.87
N ILE A 116 9.12 -15.07 -17.66
CA ILE A 116 7.79 -14.47 -17.43
C ILE A 116 7.73 -13.04 -17.98
N HIS A 117 8.76 -12.24 -17.72
CA HIS A 117 8.82 -10.86 -18.20
C HIS A 117 8.86 -10.79 -19.73
N GLN A 118 9.65 -11.64 -20.38
CA GLN A 118 9.74 -11.67 -21.84
C GLN A 118 8.41 -12.13 -22.46
N ARG A 119 7.86 -13.26 -22.01
CA ARG A 119 6.60 -13.80 -22.54
C ARG A 119 5.43 -12.84 -22.37
N ALA A 120 5.28 -12.24 -21.18
CA ALA A 120 4.20 -11.31 -20.93
C ALA A 120 4.31 -10.04 -21.80
N ASN A 121 5.52 -9.57 -22.09
CA ASN A 121 5.71 -8.43 -23.00
C ASN A 121 5.50 -8.82 -24.47
N ASP A 122 5.92 -10.01 -24.88
CA ASP A 122 5.68 -10.53 -26.24
C ASP A 122 4.18 -10.68 -26.50
N ASP A 123 3.42 -11.26 -25.56
CA ASP A 123 1.95 -11.39 -25.64
C ASP A 123 1.24 -10.01 -25.68
N LEU A 124 1.77 -9.01 -24.96
CA LEU A 124 1.24 -7.65 -25.01
C LEU A 124 1.56 -6.94 -26.33
N ALA A 125 2.75 -7.18 -26.89
CA ALA A 125 3.16 -6.64 -28.18
C ALA A 125 2.30 -7.22 -29.31
N ASP A 126 2.01 -8.52 -29.28
CA ASP A 126 1.15 -9.20 -30.25
C ASP A 126 -0.29 -8.64 -30.26
N ALA A 127 -0.79 -8.20 -29.10
CA ALA A 127 -2.09 -7.53 -28.98
C ALA A 127 -2.07 -6.03 -29.33
N GLY A 128 -0.89 -5.46 -29.63
CA GLY A 128 -0.72 -4.04 -29.93
C GLY A 128 -0.87 -3.12 -28.72
N LEU A 129 -0.67 -3.63 -27.51
CA LEU A 129 -0.78 -2.92 -26.23
C LEU A 129 0.59 -2.50 -25.67
N GLU A 130 1.48 -1.99 -26.53
CA GLU A 130 2.87 -1.61 -26.17
C GLU A 130 2.98 -0.49 -25.12
N LYS A 131 1.88 0.23 -24.86
CA LYS A 131 1.84 1.32 -23.86
C LYS A 131 1.66 0.82 -22.44
N LEU A 132 1.41 -0.47 -22.26
CA LEU A 132 1.08 -1.04 -20.96
C LEU A 132 2.37 -1.48 -20.27
N HIS A 133 2.69 -0.85 -19.15
CA HIS A 133 3.86 -1.21 -18.35
C HIS A 133 3.45 -2.18 -17.24
N LEU A 134 3.84 -3.44 -17.38
CA LEU A 134 3.75 -4.42 -16.31
C LEU A 134 4.96 -4.30 -15.39
N SER A 135 4.71 -4.20 -14.09
CA SER A 135 5.75 -4.27 -13.06
C SER A 135 5.75 -5.66 -12.42
N PHE A 136 6.94 -6.24 -12.27
CA PHE A 136 7.10 -7.61 -11.78
C PHE A 136 7.83 -7.62 -10.45
N TYR A 137 7.30 -8.36 -9.48
CA TYR A 137 7.90 -8.53 -8.16
C TYR A 137 8.02 -10.00 -7.80
N LEU A 138 9.19 -10.37 -7.27
CA LEU A 138 9.40 -11.67 -6.65
C LEU A 138 8.89 -11.58 -5.21
N THR A 139 7.96 -12.45 -4.85
CA THR A 139 7.30 -12.42 -3.54
C THR A 139 7.28 -13.79 -2.89
N SER A 140 7.53 -13.80 -1.59
CA SER A 140 7.41 -14.96 -0.71
C SER A 140 6.66 -14.53 0.54
N ILE A 141 5.85 -15.42 1.11
CA ILE A 141 5.20 -15.19 2.41
C ILE A 141 6.13 -15.46 3.59
N TYR A 142 7.24 -16.18 3.36
CA TYR A 142 8.24 -16.47 4.37
C TYR A 142 9.27 -15.35 4.49
N ASP A 143 9.45 -14.57 3.41
CA ASP A 143 10.34 -13.41 3.39
C ASP A 143 9.54 -12.10 3.53
N HIS A 144 10.24 -11.03 3.88
CA HIS A 144 9.65 -9.68 3.90
C HIS A 144 9.41 -9.08 2.50
N SER A 145 9.76 -9.80 1.43
CA SER A 145 9.62 -9.36 0.03
C SER A 145 8.18 -9.05 -0.35
N ILE A 146 7.20 -9.78 0.21
CA ILE A 146 5.79 -9.48 -0.04
C ILE A 146 5.39 -8.10 0.50
N PHE A 147 5.88 -7.72 1.68
CA PHE A 147 5.62 -6.40 2.23
C PHE A 147 6.30 -5.30 1.42
N GLU A 148 7.50 -5.55 0.91
CA GLU A 148 8.19 -4.61 0.02
C GLU A 148 7.43 -4.42 -1.30
N ALA A 149 7.00 -5.52 -1.93
CA ALA A 149 6.22 -5.47 -3.17
C ALA A 149 4.92 -4.69 -2.95
N PHE A 150 4.16 -5.01 -1.88
CA PHE A 150 2.97 -4.25 -1.52
C PHE A 150 3.29 -2.77 -1.27
N SER A 151 4.40 -2.44 -0.61
CA SER A 151 4.79 -1.05 -0.38
C SER A 151 5.03 -0.28 -1.67
N LYS A 152 5.67 -0.89 -2.68
CA LYS A 152 5.84 -0.28 -4.01
C LYS A 152 4.50 -0.11 -4.74
N VAL A 153 3.59 -1.07 -4.64
CA VAL A 153 2.24 -0.96 -5.23
C VAL A 153 1.47 0.19 -4.57
N VAL A 154 1.49 0.26 -3.24
CA VAL A 154 0.80 1.32 -2.47
C VAL A 154 1.39 2.69 -2.78
N GLN A 155 2.71 2.80 -2.93
CA GLN A 155 3.37 4.05 -3.34
C GLN A 155 2.84 4.59 -4.66
N LYS A 156 2.73 3.74 -5.69
CA LYS A 156 2.20 4.13 -7.00
C LYS A 156 0.74 4.56 -6.96
N LEU A 157 -0.02 4.12 -5.95
CA LEU A 157 -1.42 4.51 -5.77
C LEU A 157 -1.59 5.88 -5.10
N ILE A 158 -0.57 6.41 -4.43
CA ILE A 158 -0.67 7.66 -3.69
C ILE A 158 -0.25 8.84 -4.59
N PRO A 159 -1.17 9.72 -5.02
CA PRO A 159 -0.84 10.82 -5.93
C PRO A 159 0.08 11.88 -5.30
N GLN A 160 0.15 11.93 -3.97
CA GLN A 160 0.95 12.90 -3.21
C GLN A 160 2.35 12.36 -2.86
N LEU A 161 2.73 11.18 -3.37
CA LEU A 161 4.01 10.54 -3.07
C LEU A 161 5.23 11.46 -3.32
N PRO A 162 5.35 12.19 -4.45
CA PRO A 162 6.53 13.02 -4.69
C PRO A 162 6.73 14.12 -3.64
N THR A 163 5.64 14.64 -3.07
CA THR A 163 5.71 15.61 -1.98
C THR A 163 6.24 14.97 -0.70
N LEU A 164 5.78 13.75 -0.38
CA LEU A 164 6.25 13.00 0.80
C LEU A 164 7.74 12.63 0.68
N GLU A 165 8.16 12.15 -0.50
CA GLU A 165 9.57 11.85 -0.77
C GLU A 165 10.46 13.09 -0.64
N ASN A 166 10.02 14.23 -1.19
CA ASN A 166 10.75 15.50 -1.07
C ASN A 166 10.85 15.97 0.38
N LEU A 167 9.78 15.83 1.18
CA LEU A 167 9.81 16.15 2.61
C LEU A 167 10.79 15.25 3.38
N LEU A 168 10.83 13.94 3.06
CA LEU A 168 11.79 13.01 3.64
C LEU A 168 13.23 13.38 3.24
N ASN A 169 13.48 13.68 1.97
CA ASN A 169 14.80 14.10 1.49
C ASN A 169 15.30 15.37 2.21
N ILE A 170 14.42 16.37 2.41
CA ILE A 170 14.77 17.59 3.17
C ILE A 170 15.09 17.25 4.63
N PHE A 171 14.29 16.40 5.27
CA PHE A 171 14.48 16.00 6.66
C PHE A 171 15.81 15.26 6.86
N ILE A 172 16.13 14.31 5.98
CA ILE A 172 17.33 13.48 6.05
C ILE A 172 18.58 14.31 5.78
N SER A 173 18.56 15.13 4.73
CA SER A 173 19.70 15.98 4.34
C SER A 173 20.09 16.97 5.45
N ASN A 174 19.10 17.57 6.12
CA ASN A 174 19.35 18.53 7.21
C ASN A 174 19.73 17.88 8.54
N SER A 175 19.34 16.61 8.75
CA SER A 175 19.54 15.91 10.03
C SER A 175 20.76 14.97 10.02
N GLY A 176 21.36 14.71 8.86
CA GLY A 176 22.47 13.76 8.73
C GLY A 176 22.05 12.31 9.02
N ILE A 177 20.82 11.98 8.64
CA ILE A 177 20.26 10.63 8.72
C ILE A 177 20.72 9.86 7.46
N GLU A 178 20.96 8.55 7.57
CA GLU A 178 21.35 7.75 6.41
C GLU A 178 20.13 7.30 5.61
N LYS A 179 19.04 6.93 6.30
CA LYS A 179 17.81 6.44 5.68
C LYS A 179 16.58 6.74 6.51
N ALA A 180 15.44 6.97 5.88
CA ALA A 180 14.18 7.05 6.60
C ALA A 180 13.01 6.39 5.86
N PHE A 181 12.17 5.73 6.64
CA PHE A 181 10.99 5.03 6.18
C PHE A 181 9.77 5.55 6.93
N LEU A 182 8.71 5.86 6.19
CA LEU A 182 7.41 6.18 6.76
C LEU A 182 6.53 4.93 6.70
N PHE A 183 6.38 4.26 7.84
CA PHE A 183 5.64 3.02 7.99
C PHE A 183 4.21 3.24 8.45
N ASP A 184 3.29 2.40 7.99
CA ASP A 184 2.04 2.12 8.69
C ASP A 184 2.29 1.02 9.74
N VAL A 185 1.97 1.33 11.00
CA VAL A 185 2.28 0.47 12.17
C VAL A 185 1.53 -0.88 12.12
N VAL A 186 0.32 -0.89 11.55
CA VAL A 186 -0.51 -2.11 11.52
C VAL A 186 -0.08 -3.03 10.40
N SER A 187 0.01 -2.51 9.17
CA SER A 187 0.32 -3.31 7.99
C SER A 187 1.82 -3.56 7.77
N LYS A 188 2.69 -2.80 8.45
CA LYS A 188 4.15 -2.77 8.25
C LYS A 188 4.56 -2.36 6.84
N ILE A 189 3.64 -1.78 6.06
CA ILE A 189 3.89 -1.28 4.72
C ILE A 189 4.52 0.11 4.85
N TYR A 190 5.58 0.38 4.09
CA TYR A 190 6.14 1.73 4.01
C TYR A 190 5.50 2.53 2.88
N ILE A 191 4.92 3.65 3.25
CA ILE A 191 4.18 4.55 2.35
C ILE A 191 5.11 5.44 1.54
N ALA A 192 6.19 5.88 2.16
CA ALA A 192 7.17 6.74 1.53
C ALA A 192 8.54 6.41 2.12
N THR A 193 9.54 6.50 1.26
CA THR A 193 10.95 6.39 1.63
C THR A 193 11.69 7.53 0.95
N ASP A 194 12.95 7.70 1.28
CA ASP A 194 13.81 8.66 0.63
C ASP A 194 14.30 8.17 -0.73
N SER A 195 15.00 9.05 -1.44
CA SER A 195 15.52 8.73 -2.78
C SER A 195 16.68 7.72 -2.77
N SER A 196 17.22 7.33 -1.61
CA SER A 196 18.25 6.30 -1.53
C SER A 196 17.68 4.91 -1.87
N PRO A 197 18.45 4.05 -2.55
CA PRO A 197 17.98 2.71 -2.87
C PRO A 197 17.64 1.94 -1.60
N VAL A 198 16.45 1.35 -1.54
CA VAL A 198 16.00 0.53 -0.40
C VAL A 198 16.87 -0.72 -0.30
N ASP A 199 17.35 -1.00 0.91
CA ASP A 199 18.09 -2.22 1.22
C ASP A 199 17.13 -3.11 2.01
N MET A 200 17.01 -4.36 1.58
CA MET A 200 16.03 -5.29 2.11
C MET A 200 16.35 -5.66 3.58
N GLN A 201 17.63 -5.73 3.94
CA GLN A 201 18.05 -6.01 5.32
C GLN A 201 17.70 -4.86 6.26
N SER A 202 17.94 -3.62 5.80
CA SER A 202 17.55 -2.42 6.54
C SER A 202 16.04 -2.34 6.75
N TYR A 203 15.25 -2.77 5.75
CA TYR A 203 13.79 -2.81 5.82
C TYR A 203 13.30 -3.85 6.84
N GLU A 204 13.82 -5.08 6.77
CA GLU A 204 13.51 -6.17 7.70
C GLU A 204 13.80 -5.76 9.15
N LEU A 205 14.97 -5.16 9.39
CA LEU A 205 15.35 -4.65 10.71
C LEU A 205 14.38 -3.56 11.23
N CYS A 206 13.85 -2.71 10.35
CA CYS A 206 12.85 -1.70 10.73
C CYS A 206 11.49 -2.35 11.06
N CYS A 207 11.08 -3.38 10.34
CA CYS A 207 9.87 -4.14 10.64
C CYS A 207 9.95 -4.81 12.02
N ASP A 208 11.07 -5.49 12.30
CA ASP A 208 11.32 -6.14 13.58
C ASP A 208 11.37 -5.12 14.73
N MET A 209 11.96 -3.95 14.48
CA MET A 209 11.95 -2.85 15.46
C MET A 209 10.52 -2.42 15.80
N ILE A 210 9.63 -2.28 14.80
CA ILE A 210 8.22 -1.90 15.04
C ILE A 210 7.53 -2.97 15.89
N ASP A 211 7.75 -4.25 15.60
CA ASP A 211 7.17 -5.34 16.41
C ASP A 211 7.63 -5.28 17.87
N VAL A 212 8.93 -5.14 18.11
CA VAL A 212 9.47 -5.02 19.47
C VAL A 212 8.87 -3.81 20.20
N VAL A 213 8.77 -2.67 19.53
CA VAL A 213 8.21 -1.45 20.14
C VAL A 213 6.74 -1.65 20.48
N ILE A 214 5.95 -2.21 19.57
CA ILE A 214 4.51 -2.41 19.79
C ILE A 214 4.25 -3.49 20.82
N ASP A 215 5.00 -4.59 20.83
CA ASP A 215 4.83 -5.68 21.79
C ASP A 215 5.19 -5.22 23.21
N VAL A 216 6.29 -4.47 23.37
CA VAL A 216 6.69 -3.89 24.66
C VAL A 216 5.66 -2.86 25.13
N SER A 217 5.17 -2.02 24.22
CA SER A 217 4.10 -1.06 24.52
C SER A 217 2.76 -1.72 24.85
N CYS A 218 2.44 -2.88 24.26
CA CYS A 218 1.25 -3.65 24.62
C CYS A 218 1.35 -4.22 26.05
N ILE A 219 2.56 -4.56 26.51
CA ILE A 219 2.78 -5.11 27.85
C ILE A 219 2.75 -4.00 28.91
N TYR A 220 3.44 -2.88 28.68
CA TYR A 220 3.66 -1.84 29.70
C TYR A 220 2.95 -0.50 29.44
N GLY A 221 2.51 -0.24 28.21
CA GLY A 221 1.88 1.03 27.82
C GLY A 221 0.38 1.11 28.10
N LEU A 222 -0.23 0.04 28.60
CA LEU A 222 -1.62 0.05 29.01
C LEU A 222 -1.77 0.76 30.36
N LYS A 223 -2.78 1.63 30.47
CA LYS A 223 -3.17 2.22 31.75
C LYS A 223 -3.65 1.11 32.69
N GLU A 224 -3.62 1.36 34.00
CA GLU A 224 -4.02 0.38 35.05
C GLU A 224 -5.40 -0.26 34.81
N ASP A 225 -6.30 0.45 34.12
CA ASP A 225 -7.65 -0.01 33.76
C ASP A 225 -7.70 -0.91 32.50
N GLY A 226 -6.57 -1.24 31.89
CA GLY A 226 -6.49 -1.94 30.59
C GLY A 226 -6.97 -1.10 29.39
N SER A 227 -7.36 0.15 29.60
CA SER A 227 -7.79 1.08 28.55
C SER A 227 -6.65 1.99 28.10
N GLY A 228 -5.75 1.43 27.29
CA GLY A 228 -4.66 2.17 26.63
C GLY A 228 -4.54 1.75 25.18
N SER A 229 -4.06 2.65 24.32
CA SER A 229 -3.54 2.26 23.02
C SER A 229 -2.04 2.07 23.16
N ALA A 230 -1.50 0.97 22.64
CA ALA A 230 -0.06 0.72 22.62
C ALA A 230 0.70 1.74 21.75
N TYR A 231 -0.01 2.54 20.95
CA TYR A 231 0.57 3.54 20.09
C TYR A 231 -0.13 4.90 20.31
N ASP A 232 0.64 5.86 20.80
CA ASP A 232 0.18 7.19 21.16
C ASP A 232 1.04 8.29 20.50
N LYS A 233 0.66 9.55 20.73
CA LYS A 233 1.33 10.71 20.11
C LYS A 233 2.75 10.96 20.62
N GLU A 234 3.14 10.30 21.71
CA GLU A 234 4.45 10.44 22.35
C GLU A 234 5.32 9.20 22.15
N SER A 235 4.82 8.21 21.39
CA SER A 235 5.50 6.97 21.09
C SER A 235 6.81 7.24 20.34
N MET A 236 7.91 6.81 20.96
CA MET A 236 9.26 6.99 20.47
C MET A 236 10.13 5.85 20.98
N ALA A 237 11.02 5.35 20.12
CA ALA A 237 11.98 4.32 20.49
C ALA A 237 13.34 4.58 19.86
N ILE A 238 14.39 4.22 20.60
CA ILE A 238 15.79 4.33 20.19
C ILE A 238 16.44 2.98 20.43
N ILE A 239 16.96 2.36 19.38
CA ILE A 239 17.72 1.10 19.47
C ILE A 239 19.13 1.37 18.96
N LYS A 240 20.13 1.17 19.81
CA LYS A 240 21.54 1.31 19.45
C LYS A 240 22.13 -0.08 19.17
N LEU A 241 22.71 -0.25 17.99
CA LEU A 241 23.42 -1.46 17.61
C LEU A 241 24.90 -1.34 17.95
N ASN A 242 25.58 -2.48 18.05
CA ASN A 242 27.01 -2.57 18.37
C ASN A 242 27.94 -2.01 17.28
N ASN A 243 27.43 -1.77 16.08
CA ASN A 243 28.17 -1.32 14.91
C ASN A 243 28.06 0.21 14.69
N THR A 244 27.83 1.00 15.74
CA THR A 244 27.63 2.47 15.72
C THR A 244 26.39 2.95 14.95
N THR A 245 25.44 2.04 14.65
CA THR A 245 24.17 2.38 14.01
C THR A 245 23.08 2.55 15.07
N VAL A 246 22.26 3.58 14.91
CA VAL A 246 21.12 3.89 15.77
C VAL A 246 19.85 3.86 14.92
N LEU A 247 18.90 3.02 15.32
CA LEU A 247 17.55 3.03 14.79
C LEU A 247 16.70 3.96 15.65
N TYR A 248 15.94 4.82 15.00
CA TYR A 248 15.14 5.84 15.67
C TYR A 248 13.71 5.85 15.15
N LEU A 249 12.75 5.51 16.01
CA LEU A 249 11.33 5.48 15.70
C LEU A 249 10.62 6.64 16.40
N LYS A 250 9.74 7.34 15.67
CA LYS A 250 8.83 8.35 16.22
C LYS A 250 7.45 8.32 15.58
N GLU A 251 6.44 8.65 16.37
CA GLU A 251 5.08 8.86 15.87
C GLU A 251 4.93 10.12 15.00
N VAL A 252 4.31 9.95 13.84
CA VAL A 252 3.92 11.06 12.95
C VAL A 252 2.41 11.30 13.04
N THR A 253 1.63 10.22 12.88
CA THR A 253 0.18 10.20 13.06
C THR A 253 -0.23 8.92 13.76
N LYS A 254 -1.51 8.79 14.15
CA LYS A 254 -2.05 7.60 14.83
C LYS A 254 -1.75 6.25 14.15
N PHE A 255 -1.48 6.26 12.84
CA PHE A 255 -1.19 5.06 12.05
C PHE A 255 0.23 5.07 11.49
N LEU A 256 0.84 6.25 11.35
CA LEU A 256 2.13 6.41 10.69
C LEU A 256 3.26 6.62 11.68
N ALA A 257 4.27 5.76 11.60
CA ALA A 257 5.53 5.87 12.29
C ALA A 257 6.65 6.22 11.31
N LEU A 258 7.52 7.15 11.70
CA LEU A 258 8.78 7.37 11.00
C LEU A 258 9.86 6.53 11.67
N VAL A 259 10.56 5.71 10.89
CA VAL A 259 11.73 4.93 11.33
C VAL A 259 12.94 5.44 10.57
N CYS A 260 13.98 5.86 11.29
CA CYS A 260 15.20 6.43 10.74
C CYS A 260 16.40 5.54 11.11
N ILE A 261 17.32 5.38 10.17
CA ILE A 261 18.62 4.75 10.38
C ILE A 261 19.68 5.84 10.30
N LEU A 262 20.48 5.97 11.35
CA LEU A 262 21.52 6.98 11.43
C LEU A 262 22.73 6.47 12.20
N ARG A 263 23.86 7.16 12.04
CA ARG A 263 25.08 6.89 12.83
C ARG A 263 24.99 7.49 14.21
N GLU A 264 25.67 6.85 15.17
CA GLU A 264 25.75 7.33 16.55
C GLU A 264 26.33 8.75 16.65
N GLU A 265 27.32 9.08 15.83
CA GLU A 265 27.91 10.43 15.73
C GLU A 265 26.87 11.49 15.31
N SER A 266 26.02 11.17 14.34
CA SER A 266 24.93 12.06 13.92
C SER A 266 23.87 12.23 15.02
N PHE A 267 23.64 11.19 15.83
CA PHE A 267 22.64 11.20 16.88
C PHE A 267 23.00 12.09 18.08
N GLU A 268 24.27 12.46 18.28
CA GLU A 268 24.66 13.41 19.33
C GLU A 268 23.93 14.75 19.21
N ARG A 269 23.56 15.14 17.98
CA ARG A 269 22.77 16.35 17.69
C ARG A 269 21.26 16.11 17.78
N LYS A 270 20.82 15.28 18.74
CA LYS A 270 19.42 14.91 18.95
C LYS A 270 18.44 16.08 18.97
N GLY A 271 18.82 17.19 19.62
CA GLY A 271 17.94 18.38 19.69
C GLY A 271 17.58 18.98 18.34
N LEU A 272 18.52 18.96 17.37
CA LEU A 272 18.26 19.43 16.01
C LEU A 272 17.36 18.45 15.24
N ILE A 273 17.60 17.14 15.41
CA ILE A 273 16.77 16.09 14.80
C ILE A 273 15.33 16.20 15.30
N ASP A 274 15.14 16.43 16.59
CA ASP A 274 13.81 16.57 17.20
C ASP A 274 13.07 17.83 16.69
N TYR A 275 13.79 18.94 16.49
CA TYR A 275 13.22 20.15 15.88
C TYR A 275 12.84 19.94 14.42
N ASN A 276 13.75 19.37 13.62
CA ASN A 276 13.49 19.05 12.22
C ASN A 276 12.32 18.08 12.08
N PHE A 277 12.22 17.10 12.98
CA PHE A 277 11.11 16.16 13.03
C PHE A 277 9.79 16.86 13.34
N HIS A 278 9.77 17.83 14.24
CA HIS A 278 8.56 18.61 14.52
C HIS A 278 8.07 19.37 13.28
N CYS A 279 8.99 20.01 12.54
CA CYS A 279 8.68 20.66 11.26
C CYS A 279 8.16 19.66 10.23
N PHE A 280 8.81 18.50 10.09
CA PHE A 280 8.39 17.42 9.20
C PHE A 280 6.99 16.91 9.55
N ARG A 281 6.74 16.59 10.83
CA ARG A 281 5.44 16.13 11.30
C ARG A 281 4.34 17.13 10.97
N LYS A 282 4.57 18.43 11.20
CA LYS A 282 3.61 19.48 10.85
C LYS A 282 3.34 19.54 9.35
N ALA A 283 4.38 19.48 8.51
CA ALA A 283 4.24 19.46 7.05
C ALA A 283 3.41 18.25 6.57
N ILE A 284 3.63 17.07 7.17
CA ILE A 284 2.88 15.86 6.85
C ILE A 284 1.38 16.02 7.18
N HIS A 285 1.04 16.60 8.34
CA HIS A 285 -0.35 16.91 8.69
C HIS A 285 -0.99 17.87 7.68
N GLU A 286 -0.28 18.91 7.23
CA GLU A 286 -0.77 19.86 6.22
C GLU A 286 -1.01 19.19 4.85
N VAL A 287 -0.09 18.33 4.40
CA VAL A 287 -0.26 17.56 3.15
C VAL A 287 -1.51 16.68 3.22
N PHE A 288 -1.75 16.03 4.36
CA PHE A 288 -2.92 15.17 4.53
C PHE A 288 -4.25 15.94 4.56
N GLU A 289 -4.30 17.15 5.12
CA GLU A 289 -5.52 17.98 5.09
C GLU A 289 -5.91 18.39 3.65
N VAL A 290 -4.92 18.64 2.79
CA VAL A 290 -5.15 18.96 1.37
C VAL A 290 -5.65 17.74 0.59
N GLY A 291 -5.15 16.54 0.90
CA GLY A 291 -5.63 15.30 0.27
C GLY A 291 -7.10 14.99 0.54
N VAL A 292 -7.55 15.17 1.79
CA VAL A 292 -8.95 14.92 2.21
C VAL A 292 -9.92 15.94 1.58
N THR A 293 -9.50 17.18 1.40
CA THR A 293 -10.32 18.23 0.76
C THR A 293 -10.43 18.03 -0.75
N SER A 294 -9.39 17.51 -1.41
CA SER A 294 -9.43 17.15 -2.83
C SER A 294 -10.37 15.95 -3.11
N HIS A 295 -10.38 14.93 -2.25
CA HIS A 295 -11.34 13.82 -2.36
C HIS A 295 -12.79 14.22 -2.07
N ARG A 296 -13.03 15.16 -1.15
CA ARG A 296 -14.39 15.67 -0.87
C ARG A 296 -14.96 16.56 -1.99
N SER A 297 -14.12 17.25 -2.73
CA SER A 297 -14.58 18.12 -3.83
C SER A 297 -15.02 17.34 -5.07
N CYS A 298 -14.55 16.09 -5.25
CA CYS A 298 -15.02 15.20 -6.33
C CYS A 298 -16.38 14.51 -6.02
N GLY A 299 -16.76 14.38 -4.74
CA GLY A 299 -18.02 13.77 -4.30
C GLY A 299 -19.25 14.69 -4.31
N HIS A 300 -19.16 15.89 -4.88
CA HIS A 300 -20.22 16.90 -4.87
C HIS A 300 -20.55 17.47 -6.25
N GLN A 301 -20.58 16.62 -7.31
CA GLN A 301 -21.21 16.99 -8.58
C GLN A 301 -21.97 15.82 -9.24
N THR A 302 -22.81 15.11 -8.47
CA THR A 302 -23.91 14.32 -9.04
C THR A 302 -25.12 14.34 -8.11
N SER A 303 -25.79 15.50 -8.04
CA SER A 303 -27.21 15.55 -7.72
C SER A 303 -27.86 16.57 -8.64
N ALA A 304 -28.55 16.06 -9.66
CA ALA A 304 -29.38 16.86 -10.54
C ALA A 304 -30.43 17.63 -9.70
N PRO A 305 -30.72 18.91 -10.01
CA PRO A 305 -31.82 19.61 -9.36
C PRO A 305 -33.13 19.01 -9.88
N SER A 306 -33.91 18.43 -8.97
CA SER A 306 -35.24 17.94 -9.20
C SER A 306 -36.12 19.06 -9.79
N LEU A 307 -36.64 18.83 -10.99
CA LEU A 307 -37.69 19.64 -11.61
C LEU A 307 -38.87 19.74 -10.64
N LYS A 308 -39.12 20.94 -10.12
CA LYS A 308 -40.36 21.27 -9.43
C LYS A 308 -41.51 21.18 -10.43
N ALA A 309 -42.42 20.24 -10.20
CA ALA A 309 -43.72 20.19 -10.84
C ALA A 309 -44.49 21.50 -10.55
N LEU A 310 -44.83 22.26 -11.60
CA LEU A 310 -45.79 23.35 -11.52
C LEU A 310 -47.18 22.75 -11.27
N THR A 311 -47.70 22.92 -10.05
CA THR A 311 -49.12 22.74 -9.76
C THR A 311 -49.87 24.00 -10.21
N HIS A 312 -50.68 23.84 -11.25
CA HIS A 312 -51.55 24.85 -11.80
C HIS A 312 -52.76 25.05 -10.86
N ASN A 313 -52.73 26.05 -9.98
CA ASN A 313 -53.91 26.46 -9.20
C ASN A 313 -54.69 27.53 -9.97
N GLY A 314 -55.70 27.10 -10.72
CA GLY A 314 -56.71 27.98 -11.30
C GLY A 314 -57.78 28.34 -10.26
N THR A 315 -57.95 29.63 -10.00
CA THR A 315 -59.15 30.20 -9.37
C THR A 315 -59.94 30.95 -10.44
N PRO A 316 -61.26 30.74 -10.60
CA PRO A 316 -62.07 31.60 -11.44
C PRO A 316 -62.61 32.76 -10.60
N ARG A 317 -62.32 34.00 -11.04
CA ARG A 317 -63.01 35.21 -10.57
C ARG A 317 -64.09 35.57 -11.58
N ASN A 318 -65.33 35.64 -11.09
CA ASN A 318 -66.49 36.25 -11.74
C ASN A 318 -66.17 37.67 -12.22
N ALA A 319 -66.60 38.00 -13.44
CA ALA A 319 -66.99 39.35 -13.83
C ALA A 319 -67.92 39.31 -15.05
N ILE A 320 -69.18 39.68 -14.76
CA ILE A 320 -70.21 40.34 -15.59
C ILE A 320 -70.86 39.52 -16.70
#